data_AF-A0A7C9TWF6-F1
#
_entry.id   AF-A0A7C9TWF6-F1
#
_cell.length_a   1.000
_cell.length_b   1.000
_cell.length_c   1.000
_cell.angle_alpha   90.00
_cell.angle_beta   90.00
_cell.angle_gamma   90.00
#
_symmetry.space_group_name_H-M   'P 1'
#
loop_
_entity.id
_entity.type
_entity.pdbx_description
1 polymer ?
#
loop_
_entity_poly.entity_id
_entity_poly.type
_entity_poly.pdbx_seq_one_letter_code
_entity_poly.pdbx_strand_id
1 'polypeptide(L)' 'MILALNPTNPTVNLLPGAINELIAVVRDTNSITKADRYGLMAAILDESLSEEDRCSIDRLLRSLYKGRVKVVDEISYVF' A
#
# COMPACT_ATOMS: atom_id res chain seq x y z
N MET A 1 -39.53 -3.61 -1.78
CA MET A 1 -38.29 -2.91 -1.37
C MET A 1 -37.18 -3.95 -1.35
N ILE A 2 -36.66 -4.30 -2.53
CA ILE A 2 -35.60 -5.32 -2.67
C ILE A 2 -34.30 -4.64 -2.27
N LEU A 3 -33.61 -5.19 -1.26
CA LEU A 3 -32.23 -4.85 -0.92
C LEU A 3 -31.35 -5.16 -2.14
N ALA A 4 -30.97 -4.13 -2.90
CA ALA A 4 -29.89 -4.24 -3.86
C ALA A 4 -28.58 -4.36 -3.06
N LEU A 5 -28.23 -5.60 -2.71
CA LEU A 5 -26.88 -5.93 -2.27
C LEU A 5 -25.93 -5.67 -3.44
N ASN A 6 -25.26 -4.53 -3.34
CA ASN A 6 -23.89 -4.21 -3.72
C ASN A 6 -23.44 -4.57 -5.15
N PRO A 7 -23.06 -3.57 -5.98
CA PRO A 7 -22.05 -3.86 -6.99
C PRO A 7 -20.81 -4.31 -6.22
N THR A 8 -20.34 -5.53 -6.43
CA THR A 8 -19.14 -6.06 -5.77
C THR A 8 -17.93 -5.28 -6.29
N ASN A 9 -17.73 -4.08 -5.76
CA ASN A 9 -16.43 -3.43 -5.78
C ASN A 9 -15.52 -4.35 -4.95
N PRO A 10 -14.48 -4.96 -5.53
CA PRO A 10 -13.60 -5.82 -4.77
C PRO A 10 -13.05 -5.03 -3.59
N THR A 11 -13.49 -5.38 -2.38
CA THR A 11 -12.96 -4.82 -1.14
C THR A 11 -11.54 -5.36 -0.98
N VAL A 12 -10.55 -4.52 -1.29
CA VAL A 12 -9.15 -4.86 -1.04
C VAL A 12 -8.93 -4.71 0.46
N ASN A 13 -8.94 -5.83 1.18
CA ASN A 13 -8.60 -5.84 2.59
C ASN A 13 -7.08 -5.92 2.72
N LEU A 14 -6.48 -4.91 3.34
CA LEU A 14 -5.06 -4.94 3.68
C LEU A 14 -4.80 -6.06 4.69
N LEU A 15 -3.70 -6.79 4.51
CA LEU A 15 -3.24 -7.72 5.54
C LEU A 15 -2.82 -6.91 6.78
N PRO A 16 -3.16 -7.36 8.00
CA PRO A 16 -2.71 -6.70 9.22
C PRO A 16 -1.18 -6.54 9.22
N GLY A 17 -0.70 -5.32 9.43
CA GLY A 17 0.74 -5.02 9.46
C GLY A 17 1.41 -4.87 8.09
N ALA A 18 0.70 -5.03 6.97
CA ALA A 18 1.27 -4.92 5.63
C ALA A 18 1.99 -3.59 5.36
N ILE A 19 1.49 -2.48 5.91
CA ILE A 19 2.12 -1.17 5.75
C ILE A 19 3.45 -1.13 6.50
N ASN A 20 3.50 -1.64 7.73
CA ASN A 20 4.74 -1.69 8.51
C ASN A 20 5.79 -2.59 7.85
N GLU A 21 5.37 -3.73 7.32
CA GLU A 21 6.24 -4.63 6.57
C GLU A 21 6.78 -3.96 5.31
N LEU A 22 5.92 -3.31 4.53
CA LEU A 22 6.33 -2.54 3.35
C LEU A 22 7.35 -1.45 3.69
N ILE A 23 7.12 -0.68 4.76
CA ILE A 23 8.04 0.37 5.19
C ILE A 23 9.40 -0.21 5.62
N ALA A 24 9.40 -1.38 6.29
CA ALA A 24 10.63 -2.07 6.64
C ALA A 24 11.41 -2.49 5.40
N VAL A 25 10.75 -3.11 4.41
CA VAL A 25 11.37 -3.47 3.13
C VAL A 25 11.93 -2.24 2.42
N VAL A 26 11.14 -1.17 2.30
CA VAL A 26 11.57 0.08 1.63
C VAL A 26 12.79 0.70 2.31
N ARG A 27 12.88 0.61 3.64
CA ARG A 27 14.04 1.13 4.37
C ARG A 27 15.33 0.44 3.95
N ASP A 28 15.27 -0.86 3.68
CA ASP A 28 16.43 -1.67 3.33
C ASP A 28 16.75 -1.58 1.82
N THR A 29 15.73 -1.55 0.97
CA THR A 29 15.89 -1.57 -0.49
C THR A 29 15.96 -0.19 -1.15
N ASN A 30 15.43 0.84 -0.47
CA ASN A 30 15.11 2.15 -1.05
C ASN A 30 14.23 2.06 -2.31
N SER A 31 13.42 1.00 -2.41
CA SER A 31 12.53 0.76 -3.55
C SER A 31 11.20 0.13 -3.13
N ILE A 32 10.17 0.35 -3.95
CA ILE A 32 8.93 -0.43 -3.94
C ILE A 32 8.78 -1.15 -5.27
N THR A 33 8.14 -2.31 -5.27
CA THR A 33 7.77 -3.01 -6.49
C THR A 33 6.55 -2.38 -7.15
N LYS A 34 6.26 -2.76 -8.41
CA LYS A 34 4.97 -2.41 -9.04
C LYS A 34 3.78 -2.95 -8.27
N ALA A 35 3.90 -4.14 -7.65
CA ALA A 35 2.84 -4.73 -6.85
C ALA A 35 2.55 -3.89 -5.60
N ASP A 36 3.60 -3.48 -4.88
CA ASP A 36 3.49 -2.61 -3.71
C ASP A 36 2.79 -1.28 -4.04
N ARG A 37 3.07 -0.71 -5.21
CA ARG A 37 2.38 0.51 -5.68
C ARG A 37 0.88 0.30 -5.81
N TYR A 38 0.43 -0.84 -6.36
CA TYR A 38 -1.00 -1.14 -6.46
C TYR A 38 -1.60 -1.44 -5.08
N GLY A 39 -0.85 -2.10 -4.20
CA GLY A 39 -1.23 -2.26 -2.79
C GLY A 39 -1.41 -0.93 -2.07
N LEU A 40 -0.49 0.02 -2.27
CA LEU A 40 -0.59 1.38 -1.74
C LEU A 40 -1.78 2.16 -2.32
N MET A 41 -2.05 2.04 -3.62
CA MET A 41 -3.24 2.65 -4.23
C MET A 41 -4.53 2.13 -3.61
N ALA A 42 -4.60 0.83 -3.34
CA ALA A 42 -5.73 0.23 -2.65
C ALA A 42 -5.81 0.71 -1.19
N ALA A 43 -4.67 0.75 -0.48
CA ALA A 43 -4.61 1.24 0.88
C ALA A 43 -5.12 2.67 1.01
N ILE A 44 -4.72 3.59 0.13
CA ILE A 44 -5.14 5.00 0.18
C ILE A 44 -6.67 5.18 0.09
N LEU A 45 -7.36 4.23 -0.55
CA LEU A 45 -8.82 4.24 -0.69
C LEU A 45 -9.54 3.56 0.49
N ASP A 46 -8.81 2.96 1.43
CA ASP A 46 -9.37 2.32 2.62
C ASP A 46 -9.63 3.36 3.73
N GLU A 47 -10.92 3.61 4.00
CA GLU A 47 -11.34 4.54 5.04
C GLU A 47 -11.05 4.01 6.46
N SER A 48 -10.82 2.70 6.62
CA SER A 48 -10.58 2.04 7.91
C SER A 48 -9.13 2.12 8.41
N LEU A 49 -8.22 2.71 7.61
CA LEU A 49 -6.82 2.90 7.99
C LEU A 49 -6.66 3.74 9.26
N SER A 50 -5.78 3.27 10.14
CA SER A 50 -5.35 4.03 11.31
C SER A 50 -4.60 5.30 10.92
N GLU A 51 -4.61 6.31 11.80
CA GLU A 51 -3.83 7.54 11.60
C GLU A 51 -2.32 7.28 11.49
N GLU A 52 -1.82 6.27 12.20
CA GLU A 52 -0.41 5.87 12.14
C GLU A 52 -0.05 5.31 10.76
N ASP A 53 -0.89 4.42 10.22
CA ASP A 53 -0.71 3.87 8.89
C ASP A 53 -0.84 4.94 7.80
N ARG A 54 -1.80 5.85 7.92
CA ARG A 54 -1.95 7.02 7.02
C ARG A 54 -0.68 7.87 7.02
N CYS A 55 -0.16 8.21 8.20
CA CYS A 55 1.09 8.97 8.32
C CYS A 55 2.28 8.24 7.69
N SER A 56 2.35 6.91 7.83
CA SER A 56 3.41 6.08 7.23
C SER A 56 3.33 6.08 5.71
N ILE A 57 2.12 5.95 5.14
CA ILE A 57 1.88 6.07 3.71
C ILE A 57 2.29 7.46 3.20
N ASP A 58 1.88 8.55 3.86
CA ASP A 58 2.21 9.92 3.44
C ASP A 58 3.73 10.16 3.38
N ARG A 59 4.47 9.63 4.37
CA ARG A 59 5.94 9.70 4.39
C ARG A 59 6.57 8.93 3.23
N LEU A 60 6.02 7.76 2.90
CA LEU A 60 6.46 6.96 1.77
C LEU A 60 6.18 7.67 0.44
N LEU A 61 4.96 8.19 0.24
CA LEU A 61 4.57 8.98 -0.94
C LEU A 61 5.46 10.20 -1.13
N ARG A 62 5.77 10.92 -0.05
CA ARG A 62 6.71 12.05 -0.08
C ARG A 62 8.12 11.62 -0.48
N SER A 63 8.55 10.43 -0.07
CA SER A 63 9.87 9.89 -0.42
C SER A 63 9.96 9.45 -1.88
N LEU A 64 8.88 8.84 -2.41
CA LEU A 64 8.70 8.54 -3.83
C LEU A 64 8.71 9.82 -4.66
N TYR A 65 7.92 10.82 -4.27
CA TYR A 65 7.85 12.11 -4.96
C TYR A 65 9.21 12.82 -5.03
N LYS A 66 10.00 12.73 -3.95
CA LYS A 66 11.36 13.30 -3.91
C LYS A 66 12.42 12.44 -4.63
N GLY A 67 12.05 11.30 -5.20
CA GLY A 67 12.97 10.36 -5.85
C GLY A 67 13.94 9.66 -4.89
N ARG A 68 13.67 9.70 -3.58
CA ARG A 68 14.47 9.00 -2.55
C ARG A 68 14.16 7.51 -2.53
N VAL A 69 12.92 7.14 -2.83
CA VAL A 69 12.46 5.77 -3.05
C VAL A 69 12.10 5.65 -4.52
N LYS A 70 12.45 4.52 -5.15
CA LYS A 70 12.17 4.25 -6.57
C LYS A 70 11.13 3.15 -6.74
N VAL A 71 10.37 3.19 -7.82
CA VAL A 71 9.53 2.06 -8.22
C VAL A 71 10.35 1.15 -9.13
N VAL A 72 10.44 -0.12 -8.80
CA VAL A 72 11.16 -1.14 -9.59
C VAL A 72 10.18 -2.16 -10.18
N ASP A 73 10.58 -2.76 -11.29
CA ASP A 73 9.85 -3.83 -11.97
C ASP A 73 10.34 -5.21 -11.53
N GLU A 74 10.53 -5.35 -10.22
CA GLU A 74 10.94 -6.59 -9.59
C GLU A 74 9.72 -7.24 -8.93
N ILE A 75 9.70 -8.56 -8.91
CA ILE A 75 8.69 -9.32 -8.18
C ILE A 75 9.28 -9.63 -6.81
N SER A 76 8.55 -9.31 -5.74
CA SER A 76 8.92 -9.75 -4.39
C SER A 76 8.89 -11.28 -4.34
N TYR A 77 10.07 -11.91 -4.29
CA TYR A 77 10.19 -13.37 -4.14
C TYR A 77 10.29 -13.70 -2.66
N VAL A 78 9.36 -14.50 -2.16
CA VAL A 78 9.47 -15.11 -0.83
C VAL A 78 10.21 -16.45 -1.02
N PHE A 79 11.35 -16.62 -0.37
CA PHE A 79 12.08 -17.90 -0.31
C PHE A 79 11.46 -18.85 0.71
#